data_AF-A0A2S5WSH6-F1
#
_entry.id   AF-A0A2S5WSH6-F1
#
_cell.length_a   1.000
_cell.length_b   1.000
_cell.length_c   1.000
_cell.angle_alpha   90.00
_cell.angle_beta   90.00
_cell.angle_gamma   90.00
#
_symmetry.space_group_name_H-M   'P 1'
#
loop_
_entity.id
_entity.type
_entity.pdbx_description
1 polymer ?
#
loop_
_entity_poly.entity_id
_entity_poly.type
_entity_poly.pdbx_seq_one_letter_code
_entity_poly.pdbx_strand_id
1 'polypeptide(L)'
;MFWTFFGLGFVAMILAWNGYALAQFEAQTEQPKALAANTTMAGFAELTGGVPLVLAHLVGAGLLLPFGWRAWRWKGLAIGAASVVAASIVGILSGQLLWEGELFELGITNTSYQP
;
A
#
# COMPACT_ATOMS: atom_id res chain seq x y z
N MET A 1 -21.52 -1.59 -11.20
CA MET A 1 -21.05 -0.98 -9.93
C MET A 1 -19.89 -1.75 -9.33
N PHE A 2 -20.01 -3.04 -8.98
CA PHE A 2 -18.88 -3.84 -8.43
C PHE A 2 -17.59 -3.70 -9.26
N TRP A 3 -17.66 -4.02 -10.56
CA TRP A 3 -16.50 -3.98 -11.46
C TRP A 3 -15.90 -2.57 -11.63
N THR A 4 -16.72 -1.53 -11.51
CA THR A 4 -16.28 -0.14 -11.55
C THR A 4 -15.41 0.19 -10.34
N PHE A 5 -15.88 -0.15 -9.13
CA PHE A 5 -15.10 0.04 -7.91
C PHE A 5 -13.85 -0.84 -7.87
N PHE A 6 -13.93 -2.06 -8.42
CA PHE A 6 -12.76 -2.91 -8.56
C PHE A 6 -11.71 -2.29 -9.49
N GLY A 7 -12.12 -1.76 -10.64
CA GLY A 7 -11.24 -1.04 -11.56
C GLY A 7 -10.55 0.17 -10.91
N LEU A 8 -11.31 1.00 -10.18
CA LEU A 8 -10.76 2.13 -9.41
C LEU A 8 -9.83 1.66 -8.29
N GLY A 9 -10.12 0.49 -7.70
CA GLY A 9 -9.29 -0.15 -6.70
C GLY A 9 -7.86 -0.42 -7.17
N PHE A 10 -7.65 -0.77 -8.45
CA PHE A 10 -6.30 -0.92 -9.00
C PHE A 10 -5.50 0.39 -8.92
N VAL A 11 -6.09 1.50 -9.37
CA VAL A 11 -5.43 2.82 -9.34
C VAL A 11 -5.12 3.22 -7.90
N ALA A 12 -6.10 3.05 -6.99
CA ALA A 12 -5.91 3.35 -5.58
C ALA A 12 -4.79 2.50 -4.94
N MET A 13 -4.72 1.21 -5.25
CA MET A 13 -3.68 0.32 -4.70
C MET A 13 -2.28 0.64 -5.26
N ILE A 14 -2.17 0.99 -6.53
CA ILE A 14 -0.90 1.45 -7.12
C ILE A 14 -0.41 2.70 -6.38
N LEU A 15 -1.28 3.70 -6.22
CA LEU A 15 -0.91 4.93 -5.53
C LEU A 15 -0.59 4.69 -4.04
N ALA A 16 -1.34 3.83 -3.36
CA ALA A 16 -1.12 3.54 -1.95
C ALA A 16 0.20 2.81 -1.70
N TRP A 17 0.52 1.78 -2.48
CA TRP A 17 1.78 1.05 -2.35
C TRP A 17 3.00 1.91 -2.69
N ASN A 18 2.91 2.74 -3.75
CA ASN A 18 3.98 3.67 -4.10
C ASN A 18 4.11 4.83 -3.11
N GLY A 19 3.00 5.31 -2.54
CA GLY A 19 3.02 6.30 -1.47
C GLY A 19 3.69 5.75 -0.21
N TYR A 20 3.44 4.49 0.12
CA TYR A 20 4.14 3.82 1.22
C TYR A 20 5.64 3.67 0.95
N ALA A 21 6.03 3.26 -0.27
CA ALA A 21 7.43 3.19 -0.68
C ALA A 21 8.13 4.55 -0.55
N LEU A 22 7.48 5.61 -1.04
CA LEU A 22 7.99 6.98 -0.93
C LEU A 22 8.19 7.40 0.53
N ALA A 23 7.24 7.07 1.40
CA ALA A 23 7.32 7.37 2.81
C ALA A 23 8.47 6.61 3.50
N GLN A 24 8.71 5.34 3.12
CA GLN A 24 9.85 4.56 3.59
C GLN A 24 11.18 5.14 3.12
N PHE A 25 11.26 5.53 1.84
CA PHE A 25 12.43 6.20 1.28
C PHE A 25 12.75 7.53 1.98
N GLU A 26 11.74 8.36 2.23
CA GLU A 26 11.89 9.61 2.98
C GLU A 26 12.36 9.34 4.42
N ALA A 27 11.75 8.38 5.12
CA ALA A 27 12.17 8.01 6.47
C ALA A 27 13.64 7.56 6.49
N GLN A 28 14.06 6.74 5.53
CA GLN A 28 15.42 6.23 5.41
C GLN A 28 16.44 7.35 5.13
N THR A 29 16.13 8.23 4.18
CA THR A 29 17.04 9.33 3.77
C THR A 29 17.14 10.44 4.83
N GLU A 30 16.09 10.70 5.60
CA GLU A 30 16.07 11.73 6.65
C GLU A 30 16.55 11.21 8.02
N GLN A 31 16.61 9.88 8.23
CA GLN A 31 17.01 9.28 9.50
C GLN A 31 18.37 9.81 10.04
N PRO A 32 19.45 9.95 9.25
CA PRO A 32 20.71 10.47 9.76
C PRO A 32 20.62 11.90 10.31
N LYS A 33 19.78 12.74 9.69
CA LYS A 33 19.57 14.13 10.13
C LYS A 33 18.75 14.18 11.42
N ALA A 34 17.72 13.34 11.51
CA ALA A 34 16.94 13.17 12.74
C ALA A 34 17.85 12.72 13.90
N LEU A 35 18.71 11.72 13.68
CA LEU A 35 19.66 11.24 14.68
C LEU A 35 20.66 12.33 15.10
N ALA A 36 21.17 13.14 14.17
CA ALA A 36 22.03 14.28 14.49
C ALA A 36 21.34 15.33 15.37
N ALA A 37 20.01 15.43 15.29
CA ALA A 37 19.17 16.29 16.12
C ALA A 37 18.68 15.61 17.42
N ASN A 38 19.20 14.42 17.77
CA ASN A 38 18.72 13.59 18.88
C ASN A 38 17.22 13.20 18.77
N THR A 39 16.70 13.02 17.55
CA THR A 39 15.35 12.54 17.26
C THR A 39 15.38 11.28 16.37
N THR A 40 14.24 10.81 15.87
CA THR A 40 14.14 9.61 15.01
C THR A 40 12.99 9.74 14.01
N MET A 41 13.13 9.13 12.84
CA MET A 41 12.07 8.93 11.83
C MET A 41 11.31 7.61 12.02
N ALA A 42 11.59 6.86 13.09
CA ALA A 42 10.85 5.63 13.39
C ALA A 42 9.34 5.91 13.50
N GLY A 43 8.53 5.11 12.80
CA GLY A 43 7.08 5.28 12.74
C GLY A 43 6.59 6.26 11.69
N PHE A 44 7.46 7.06 11.05
CA PHE A 44 7.05 8.03 10.04
C PHE A 44 6.35 7.33 8.87
N ALA A 45 7.03 6.37 8.24
CA ALA A 45 6.52 5.69 7.05
C ALA A 45 5.27 4.86 7.34
N GLU A 46 5.19 4.26 8.53
CA GLU A 46 4.01 3.52 8.98
C GLU A 46 2.80 4.45 9.13
N LEU A 47 2.98 5.68 9.64
CA LEU A 47 1.90 6.64 9.82
C LEU A 47 1.51 7.35 8.52
N THR A 48 2.48 7.79 7.72
CA THR A 48 2.24 8.61 6.52
C THR A 48 1.99 7.78 5.26
N GLY A 49 2.46 6.54 5.21
CA GLY A 49 2.24 5.62 4.10
C GLY A 49 1.45 4.37 4.50
N GLY A 50 1.80 3.75 5.62
CA GLY A 50 1.20 2.48 6.06
C GLY A 50 -0.27 2.60 6.43
N VAL A 51 -0.64 3.61 7.23
CA VAL A 51 -2.03 3.86 7.61
C VAL A 51 -2.91 4.16 6.38
N PRO A 52 -2.53 5.08 5.46
CA PRO A 52 -3.27 5.25 4.21
C PRO A 52 -3.40 3.97 3.38
N LEU A 53 -2.35 3.15 3.31
CA LEU A 53 -2.39 1.86 2.62
C LEU A 53 -3.41 0.91 3.25
N VAL A 54 -3.43 0.77 4.58
CA VAL A 54 -4.43 -0.04 5.28
C VAL A 54 -5.84 0.51 5.05
N LEU A 55 -6.04 1.83 5.13
CA LEU A 55 -7.33 2.45 4.86
C LEU A 55 -7.80 2.19 3.42
N ALA A 56 -6.91 2.21 2.43
CA ALA A 56 -7.26 1.87 1.05
C ALA A 56 -7.79 0.43 0.94
N HIS A 57 -7.21 -0.53 1.68
CA HIS A 57 -7.71 -1.91 1.72
C HIS A 57 -9.08 -2.01 2.40
N LEU A 58 -9.25 -1.32 3.52
CA LEU A 58 -10.51 -1.33 4.26
C LEU A 58 -11.64 -0.69 3.45
N VAL A 59 -11.39 0.42 2.76
CA VAL A 59 -12.36 1.06 1.85
C VAL A 59 -12.68 0.13 0.68
N GLY A 60 -11.66 -0.47 0.06
CA GLY A 60 -11.85 -1.44 -1.02
C GLY A 60 -12.74 -2.61 -0.60
N ALA A 61 -12.46 -3.21 0.56
CA ALA A 61 -13.27 -4.29 1.12
C ALA A 61 -14.69 -3.83 1.50
N GLY A 62 -14.81 -2.67 2.15
CA GLY A 62 -16.07 -2.08 2.57
C GLY A 62 -17.01 -1.75 1.40
N LEU A 63 -16.46 -1.47 0.21
CA LEU A 63 -17.23 -1.30 -1.02
C LEU A 63 -17.52 -2.64 -1.70
N LEU A 64 -16.48 -3.46 -1.95
CA LEU A 64 -16.63 -4.65 -2.78
C LEU A 64 -17.40 -5.78 -2.10
N LEU A 65 -17.29 -5.96 -0.78
CA LEU A 65 -17.99 -7.05 -0.09
C LEU A 65 -19.51 -6.88 -0.10
N PRO A 66 -20.11 -5.70 0.23
CA PRO A 66 -21.55 -5.52 0.14
C PRO A 66 -22.09 -5.63 -1.29
N PHE A 67 -21.38 -5.07 -2.28
CA PHE A 67 -21.79 -5.20 -3.69
C PHE A 67 -21.68 -6.64 -4.19
N GLY A 68 -20.63 -7.35 -3.78
CA GLY A 68 -20.45 -8.78 -4.07
C GLY A 68 -21.59 -9.60 -3.47
N TRP A 69 -21.89 -9.41 -2.19
CA TRP A 69 -23.00 -10.08 -1.52
C TRP A 69 -24.34 -9.86 -2.23
N ARG A 70 -24.63 -8.61 -2.61
CA ARG A 70 -25.89 -8.27 -3.27
C ARG A 70 -26.03 -8.93 -4.65
N ALA A 71 -24.93 -9.11 -5.38
CA ALA A 71 -24.95 -9.72 -6.72
C ALA A 71 -24.89 -11.26 -6.70
N TRP A 72 -24.06 -11.84 -5.81
CA TRP A 72 -23.73 -13.28 -5.84
C TRP A 72 -23.79 -13.98 -4.47
N ARG A 73 -24.38 -13.34 -3.45
CA ARG A 73 -24.51 -13.85 -2.07
C ARG A 73 -23.14 -14.27 -1.50
N TRP A 74 -23.05 -15.43 -0.84
CA TRP A 74 -21.81 -15.95 -0.25
C TRP A 74 -20.63 -16.03 -1.23
N LYS A 75 -20.88 -16.45 -2.48
CA LYS A 75 -19.83 -16.47 -3.53
C LYS A 75 -19.30 -15.07 -3.83
N GLY A 76 -20.16 -14.07 -3.74
CA GLY A 76 -19.80 -12.67 -3.93
C GLY A 76 -18.88 -12.11 -2.86
N LEU A 77 -18.92 -12.61 -1.62
CA LEU A 77 -17.95 -12.23 -0.59
C LEU A 77 -16.56 -12.75 -0.93
N ALA A 78 -16.46 -14.01 -1.37
CA ALA A 78 -15.19 -14.58 -1.81
C ALA A 78 -14.63 -13.82 -3.03
N ILE A 79 -15.47 -13.50 -4.01
CA ILE A 79 -15.06 -12.69 -5.17
C ILE A 79 -14.62 -11.29 -4.75
N GLY A 80 -15.34 -10.64 -3.83
CA GLY A 80 -15.00 -9.32 -3.31
C GLY A 80 -13.65 -9.30 -2.58
N ALA A 81 -13.43 -10.26 -1.67
CA ALA A 81 -12.15 -10.40 -0.97
C ALA A 81 -11.00 -10.69 -1.95
N ALA A 82 -11.20 -11.64 -2.88
CA ALA A 82 -10.21 -11.95 -3.91
C ALA A 82 -9.89 -10.74 -4.81
N SER A 83 -10.88 -9.88 -5.08
CA SER A 83 -10.68 -8.66 -5.86
C SER A 83 -9.81 -7.63 -5.12
N VAL A 84 -10.00 -7.44 -3.81
CA VAL A 84 -9.12 -6.56 -3.02
C VAL A 84 -7.68 -7.10 -3.02
N VAL A 85 -7.51 -8.41 -2.84
CA VAL A 85 -6.20 -9.06 -2.89
C VAL A 85 -5.56 -8.88 -4.27
N ALA A 86 -6.30 -9.12 -5.35
CA ALA A 86 -5.81 -8.95 -6.72
C ALA A 86 -5.37 -7.49 -7.00
N ALA A 87 -6.16 -6.52 -6.55
CA ALA A 87 -5.79 -5.11 -6.68
C ALA A 87 -4.53 -4.77 -5.88
N SER A 88 -4.39 -5.31 -4.68
CA SER A 88 -3.20 -5.14 -3.84
C SER A 88 -1.96 -5.75 -4.48
N ILE A 89 -2.06 -6.96 -5.05
CA ILE A 89 -0.96 -7.60 -5.80
C ILE A 89 -0.50 -6.71 -6.94
N VAL A 90 -1.41 -6.12 -7.71
CA VAL A 90 -1.06 -5.18 -8.79
C VAL A 90 -0.34 -3.95 -8.23
N GLY A 91 -0.81 -3.41 -7.10
CA GLY A 91 -0.13 -2.32 -6.41
C GLY A 91 1.30 -2.70 -5.98
N ILE A 92 1.49 -3.87 -5.37
CA ILE A 92 2.81 -4.40 -5.00
C ILE A 92 3.70 -4.51 -6.24
N LEU A 93 3.22 -5.16 -7.31
CA LEU A 93 3.99 -5.32 -8.55
C LEU A 93 4.37 -3.96 -9.16
N SER A 94 3.48 -2.98 -9.11
CA SER A 94 3.79 -1.63 -9.58
C SER A 94 4.87 -0.95 -8.72
N GLY A 95 4.83 -1.12 -7.41
CA GLY A 95 5.86 -0.60 -6.51
C GLY A 95 7.19 -1.31 -6.72
N GLN A 96 7.18 -2.63 -6.85
CA GLN A 96 8.36 -3.43 -7.18
C GLN A 96 9.03 -2.95 -8.49
N LEU A 97 8.25 -2.63 -9.52
CA LEU A 97 8.78 -2.11 -10.78
C LEU A 97 9.31 -0.68 -10.68
N LEU A 98 8.63 0.19 -9.93
CA LEU A 98 9.00 1.61 -9.81
C LEU A 98 10.16 1.86 -8.85
N TRP A 99 10.37 0.97 -7.89
CA TRP A 99 11.41 1.06 -6.87
C TRP A 99 12.48 -0.03 -7.05
N GLU A 100 12.68 -0.50 -8.29
CA GLU A 100 13.80 -1.39 -8.68
C GLU A 100 13.90 -2.71 -7.91
N GLY A 101 12.79 -3.19 -7.32
CA GLY A 101 12.75 -4.38 -6.48
C GLY A 101 12.78 -4.11 -4.98
N GLU A 102 13.20 -2.90 -4.59
CA GLU A 102 13.56 -2.54 -3.21
C GLU A 102 12.37 -2.17 -2.32
N LEU A 103 11.13 -2.29 -2.81
CA LEU A 103 9.91 -1.87 -2.08
C LEU A 103 9.85 -2.38 -0.63
N PHE A 104 10.30 -3.61 -0.39
CA PHE A 104 10.28 -4.23 0.95
C PHE A 104 11.62 -4.13 1.69
N GLU A 105 12.66 -3.61 1.03
CA GLU A 105 14.01 -3.41 1.59
C GLU A 105 14.19 -1.97 2.08
N LEU A 106 13.38 -1.02 1.60
CA LEU A 106 13.33 0.34 2.12
C LEU A 106 12.99 0.38 3.62
N GLY A 107 13.69 1.26 4.34
CA GLY A 107 13.40 1.54 5.74
C GLY A 107 14.59 2.07 6.52
N ILE A 108 14.33 2.64 7.70
CA ILE A 108 15.34 3.31 8.54
C ILE A 108 16.47 2.40 9.04
N THR A 109 16.29 1.08 8.99
CA THR A 109 17.32 0.10 9.35
C THR A 109 18.22 -0.29 8.19
N ASN A 110 17.89 0.13 6.96
CA ASN A 110 18.68 -0.18 5.78
C ASN A 110 19.65 0.96 5.46
N THR A 111 20.94 0.64 5.40
CA THR A 111 22.03 1.62 5.25
C THR A 111 22.57 1.70 3.82
N SER A 112 22.09 0.84 2.91
CA SER A 112 22.50 0.81 1.51
C SER A 112 21.27 0.81 0.61
N TYR A 113 20.94 1.98 0.04
CA TYR A 113 20.16 2.03 -1.20
C TYR A 113 21.15 1.82 -2.35
N GLN A 114 21.03 0.70 -3.07
CA GLN A 114 21.80 0.41 -4.28
C GLN A 114 20.89 0.77 -5.47
N PRO A 115 21.13 1.89 -6.18
CA PRO A 115 20.40 2.22 -7.40
C PRO A 115 20.79 1.28 -8.58
#